data_AF-G1DUW2-F1
#
_entry.id   AF-G1DUW2-F1
#
_cell.length_a   1.000
_cell.length_b   1.000
_cell.length_c   1.000
_cell.angle_alpha   90.00
_cell.angle_beta   90.00
_cell.angle_gamma   90.00
#
_symmetry.space_group_name_H-M   'P 1'
#
loop_
_entity.id
_entity.type
_entity.pdbx_description
1 polymer ?
#
loop_
_entity_poly.entity_id
_entity_poly.type
_entity_poly.pdbx_seq_one_letter_code
_entity_poly.pdbx_strand_id
1 'polypeptide(L)'
;SVMTPYYSEETVYSKSDLELENEDGVSIIYYLQKIFPDEWNNFMERLNCKRESEVWSNEENVLHLRHWVSLRGQTLFRTVRGM
;
A
#
# COMPACT_ATOMS: atom_id res chain seq x y z
N SER A 1 32.38 -11.59 -16.61
CA SER A 1 30.93 -11.88 -16.62
C SER A 1 30.27 -10.85 -15.73
N VAL A 2 29.45 -9.96 -16.29
CA VAL A 2 28.76 -8.91 -15.53
C VAL A 2 27.64 -9.60 -14.75
N MET A 3 27.75 -9.60 -13.43
CA MET A 3 26.68 -9.99 -12.53
C MET A 3 25.64 -8.88 -12.58
N THR A 4 24.68 -8.95 -13.50
CA THR A 4 23.43 -8.24 -13.35
C THR A 4 22.76 -8.82 -12.11
N PRO A 5 22.67 -8.07 -11.00
CA PRO A 5 21.90 -8.55 -9.86
C PRO A 5 20.46 -8.66 -10.36
N TYR A 6 19.82 -9.80 -10.09
CA TYR A 6 18.38 -9.93 -10.16
C TYR A 6 17.79 -8.94 -9.15
N TYR A 7 17.57 -7.70 -9.57
CA TYR A 7 16.80 -6.72 -8.83
C TYR A 7 15.37 -7.26 -8.84
N SER A 8 15.05 -8.07 -7.82
CA SER A 8 13.70 -8.59 -7.62
C SER A 8 12.75 -7.42 -7.70
N GLU A 9 11.75 -7.56 -8.58
CA GLU A 9 10.81 -6.53 -8.98
C GLU A 9 10.34 -5.68 -7.80
N GLU A 10 10.11 -4.39 -8.09
CA GLU A 10 9.39 -3.48 -7.22
C GLU A 10 8.01 -4.08 -6.93
N THR A 11 7.90 -4.87 -5.86
CA THR A 11 6.83 -5.87 -5.74
C THR A 11 5.56 -5.17 -5.28
N VAL A 12 4.60 -5.05 -6.18
CA VAL A 12 3.27 -4.56 -5.84
C VAL A 12 2.64 -5.55 -4.86
N TYR A 13 2.21 -5.09 -3.69
CA TYR A 13 1.51 -5.93 -2.71
C TYR A 13 0.36 -6.68 -3.36
N SER A 14 0.22 -7.97 -3.07
CA SER A 14 -0.94 -8.75 -3.45
C SER A 14 -2.14 -8.37 -2.60
N LYS A 15 -3.35 -8.78 -3.02
CA LYS A 15 -4.56 -8.56 -2.23
C LYS A 15 -4.45 -9.20 -0.84
N SER A 16 -3.95 -10.43 -0.80
CA SER A 16 -3.71 -11.16 0.45
C SER A 16 -2.74 -10.44 1.37
N ASP A 17 -1.68 -9.83 0.81
CA ASP A 17 -0.69 -9.10 1.63
C ASP A 17 -1.29 -7.86 2.31
N LEU A 18 -2.31 -7.25 1.70
CA LEU A 18 -3.01 -6.10 2.28
C LEU A 18 -3.90 -6.48 3.47
N GLU A 19 -4.40 -7.71 3.47
CA GLU A 19 -5.25 -8.27 4.53
C GLU A 19 -4.43 -8.91 5.66
N LEU A 20 -3.12 -9.12 5.46
CA LEU A 20 -2.24 -9.62 6.50
C LEU A 20 -2.04 -8.58 7.61
N GLU A 21 -2.19 -9.05 8.83
CA GLU A 21 -1.92 -8.31 10.05
C GLU A 21 -0.59 -8.79 10.65
N ASN A 22 0.12 -7.87 11.33
CA ASN A 22 1.30 -8.23 12.12
C ASN A 22 0.91 -8.84 13.48
N GLU A 23 1.89 -9.12 14.34
CA GLU A 23 1.70 -9.72 15.68
C GLU A 23 0.77 -8.89 16.60
N ASP A 24 0.62 -7.59 16.33
CA ASP A 24 -0.25 -6.68 17.08
C ASP A 24 -1.65 -6.50 16.45
N GLY A 25 -1.98 -7.25 15.39
CA GLY A 25 -3.26 -7.11 14.69
C GLY A 25 -3.36 -5.84 13.83
N VAL A 26 -2.22 -5.32 13.36
CA VAL A 26 -2.15 -4.11 12.54
C VAL A 26 -1.82 -4.46 11.09
N SER A 27 -2.68 -4.07 10.16
CA SER A 27 -2.44 -4.19 8.72
C SER A 27 -1.62 -3.04 8.16
N ILE A 28 -0.94 -3.28 7.03
CA ILE A 28 -0.17 -2.24 6.33
C ILE A 28 -1.04 -1.06 5.88
N ILE A 29 -2.29 -1.33 5.48
CA ILE A 29 -3.25 -0.28 5.11
C ILE A 29 -3.50 0.63 6.30
N TYR A 30 -3.86 0.06 7.46
CA TYR A 30 -4.14 0.82 8.67
C TYR A 30 -2.95 1.68 9.07
N TYR A 31 -1.73 1.11 9.03
CA TYR A 31 -0.52 1.85 9.34
C TYR A 31 -0.32 3.05 8.41
N LEU A 32 -0.44 2.85 7.09
CA LEU A 32 -0.27 3.91 6.10
C LEU A 32 -1.33 5.02 6.23
N GLN A 33 -2.57 4.67 6.55
CA GLN A 33 -3.63 5.65 6.82
C GLN A 33 -3.30 6.54 8.02
N LYS A 34 -2.66 5.99 9.06
CA LYS A 34 -2.27 6.76 10.24
C LYS A 34 -1.17 7.77 9.95
N ILE A 35 -0.22 7.42 9.07
CA ILE A 35 0.92 8.30 8.76
C ILE A 35 0.67 9.22 7.57
N PHE A 36 -0.26 8.88 6.67
CA PHE A 36 -0.64 9.69 5.50
C PHE A 36 -2.17 9.91 5.43
N PRO A 37 -2.80 10.52 6.45
CA PRO A 37 -4.26 10.66 6.50
C PRO A 37 -4.81 11.53 5.36
N ASP A 38 -4.14 12.64 5.02
CA ASP A 38 -4.57 13.53 3.95
C ASP A 38 -4.52 12.85 2.58
N GLU A 39 -3.49 12.04 2.35
CA GLU A 39 -3.36 11.30 1.10
C GLU A 39 -4.39 10.17 0.96
N TRP A 40 -4.72 9.53 2.08
CA TRP A 40 -5.81 8.57 2.12
C TRP A 40 -7.14 9.23 1.76
N ASN A 41 -7.42 10.42 2.31
CA ASN A 41 -8.62 11.18 1.98
C ASN A 41 -8.67 11.52 0.49
N ASN A 42 -7.59 12.06 -0.08
CA ASN A 42 -7.50 12.35 -1.51
C ASN A 42 -7.69 11.09 -2.38
N PHE A 43 -7.16 9.94 -1.93
CA PHE A 43 -7.34 8.65 -2.61
C PHE A 43 -8.81 8.22 -2.61
N MET A 44 -9.48 8.29 -1.46
CA MET A 44 -10.89 7.94 -1.32
C MET A 44 -11.80 8.87 -2.14
N GLU A 45 -11.52 10.18 -2.14
CA GLU A 45 -12.21 11.16 -2.97
C GLU A 45 -12.05 10.86 -4.47
N ARG A 46 -10.84 10.51 -4.91
CA ARG A 46 -10.58 10.14 -6.33
C ARG A 46 -11.35 8.90 -6.76
N LEU A 47 -11.50 7.91 -5.87
CA LEU A 47 -12.30 6.72 -6.13
C LEU A 47 -13.80 6.92 -5.90
N ASN A 48 -14.22 8.12 -5.46
CA ASN A 48 -15.59 8.45 -5.08
C ASN A 48 -16.17 7.44 -4.04
N CYS A 49 -15.30 6.94 -3.15
CA CYS A 49 -15.67 6.01 -2.09
C CYS A 49 -15.83 6.77 -0.77
N LYS A 50 -16.91 6.50 -0.03
CA LYS A 50 -17.15 7.09 1.30
C LYS A 50 -16.68 6.20 2.43
N ARG A 51 -16.67 4.89 2.18
CA ARG A 51 -16.27 3.86 3.15
C ARG A 51 -15.23 2.95 2.54
N GLU A 52 -14.29 2.50 3.36
CA GLU A 52 -13.21 1.61 2.92
C GLU A 52 -13.73 0.29 2.34
N SER A 53 -14.85 -0.22 2.87
CA SER A 53 -15.53 -1.41 2.34
C SER A 53 -15.93 -1.28 0.87
N GLU A 54 -16.18 -0.06 0.38
CA GLU A 54 -16.54 0.22 -1.01
C GLU A 54 -15.33 0.06 -1.94
N VAL A 55 -14.12 0.30 -1.43
CA VAL A 55 -12.87 0.05 -2.17
C VAL A 55 -12.71 -1.44 -2.48
N TRP A 56 -13.04 -2.30 -1.51
CA TRP A 56 -12.97 -3.76 -1.67
C TRP A 56 -14.07 -4.36 -2.56
N SER A 57 -15.12 -3.59 -2.84
CA SER A 57 -16.28 -4.05 -3.62
C SER A 57 -16.05 -4.01 -5.13
N ASN A 58 -14.98 -3.36 -5.60
CA ASN A 58 -14.64 -3.23 -7.02
C ASN A 58 -13.16 -3.63 -7.24
N GLU A 59 -12.91 -4.57 -8.15
CA GLU A 59 -11.56 -5.05 -8.47
C GLU A 59 -10.63 -3.93 -8.97
N GLU A 60 -11.15 -2.94 -9.70
CA GLU A 60 -10.36 -1.78 -10.15
C GLU A 60 -9.93 -0.90 -8.97
N ASN A 61 -10.83 -0.68 -8.00
CA ASN A 61 -10.52 0.06 -6.78
C ASN A 61 -9.50 -0.69 -5.92
N VAL A 62 -9.62 -2.02 -5.83
CA VAL A 62 -8.62 -2.87 -5.15
C VAL A 62 -7.25 -2.76 -5.84
N LEU A 63 -7.20 -2.74 -7.17
CA LEU A 63 -5.95 -2.54 -7.90
C LEU A 63 -5.33 -1.17 -7.57
N HIS A 64 -6.14 -0.10 -7.58
CA HIS A 64 -5.67 1.23 -7.18
C HIS A 64 -5.16 1.28 -5.74
N LEU A 65 -5.83 0.58 -4.81
CA LEU A 65 -5.40 0.46 -3.42
C LEU A 65 -4.04 -0.24 -3.32
N ARG A 66 -3.87 -1.37 -4.01
CA ARG A 66 -2.60 -2.11 -4.06
C ARG A 66 -1.46 -1.24 -4.54
N HIS A 67 -1.68 -0.43 -5.59
CA HIS A 67 -0.67 0.51 -6.08
C HIS A 67 -0.36 1.62 -5.06
N TRP A 68 -1.38 2.22 -4.45
CA TRP A 68 -1.20 3.27 -3.45
C TRP A 68 -0.37 2.76 -2.26
N VAL A 69 -0.73 1.59 -1.72
CA VAL A 69 -0.03 0.95 -0.60
C VAL A 69 1.41 0.61 -0.99
N SER A 70 1.65 0.05 -2.19
CA SER A 70 3.00 -0.34 -2.63
C SER A 70 3.93 0.87 -2.74
N LEU A 71 3.46 1.96 -3.33
CA LEU A 71 4.25 3.18 -3.49
C LEU A 71 4.59 3.81 -2.12
N ARG A 72 3.63 3.84 -1.19
CA ARG A 72 3.83 4.42 0.14
C ARG A 72 4.64 3.53 1.07
N GLY A 73 4.42 2.22 1.04
CA GLY A 73 5.22 1.24 1.79
C GLY A 73 6.70 1.31 1.39
N GLN A 74 6.99 1.45 0.11
CA GLN A 74 8.36 1.64 -0.36
C GLN A 74 8.96 2.99 0.04
N THR A 75 8.18 4.06 -0.04
CA THR A 75 8.62 5.39 0.41
C THR A 75 9.00 5.34 1.89
N LEU A 76 8.14 4.78 2.73
CA LEU A 76 8.38 4.59 4.16
C LEU A 76 9.68 3.80 4.42
N PHE A 77 9.87 2.67 3.73
CA PHE A 77 11.07 1.86 3.88
C PHE A 77 12.36 2.62 3.53
N ARG A 78 12.32 3.45 2.49
CA ARG A 78 13.46 4.28 2.08
C ARG A 78 13.74 5.41 3.07
N THR A 79 12.72 6.01 3.68
CA THR A 79 12.89 7.08 4.68
C THR A 79 13.39 6.55 6.02
N VAL A 80 12.97 5.35 6.44
CA VAL A 80 13.38 4.75 7.73
C VAL A 80 14.80 4.17 7.69
N ARG A 81 15.27 3.64 6.55
CA ARG A 81 16.64 3.11 6.41
C ARG A 81 17.69 4.16 5.99
N GLY A 82 17.27 5.36 5.64
CA GLY A 82 18.16 6.48 5.27
C GLY A 82 18.51 7.41 6.43
N MET A 83 18.07 7.10 7.66
CA MET A 83 18.45 7.79 8.90
C MET A 83 19.54 7.02 9.65
#